data_AF-A0AAN6T9I6-F1
#
_entry.id   AF-A0AAN6T9I6-F1
#
_cell.length_a   1.000
_cell.length_b   1.000
_cell.length_c   1.000
_cell.angle_alpha   90.00
_cell.angle_beta   90.00
_cell.angle_gamma   90.00
#
_symmetry.space_group_name_H-M   'P 1'
#
loop_
_entity.id
_entity.type
_entity.pdbx_description
1 polymer ?
#
loop_
_entity_poly.entity_id
_entity_poly.type
_entity_poly.pdbx_seq_one_letter_code
_entity_poly.pdbx_strand_id
1 'polypeptide(L)'
;MGISILQWNTQGIKENLEVLLEEANRYHLVHRPGSRAAIFVGKRFDLSQWDYEVAEDWCRVWFLGQEGPGLEIWSIYNPPTDKTLLSTLLQQIPRPTNQVILMEDFNLQHPL
;
A
#
# COMPACT_ATOMS: atom_id res chain seq x y z
N MET A 1 -12.29 4.98 15.71
CA MET A 1 -11.58 5.86 14.76
C MET A 1 -11.73 5.25 13.37
N GLY A 2 -12.31 5.97 12.41
CA GLY A 2 -12.53 5.44 11.05
C GLY A 2 -11.31 5.67 10.16
N ILE A 3 -10.88 4.65 9.43
CA ILE A 3 -9.84 4.76 8.40
C ILE A 3 -10.54 4.73 7.04
N SER A 4 -10.31 5.76 6.25
CA SER A 4 -10.77 5.84 4.85
C SER A 4 -9.59 5.50 3.97
N ILE A 5 -9.81 4.59 3.02
CA ILE A 5 -8.80 4.05 2.13
C ILE A 5 -9.25 4.32 0.69
N LEU A 6 -8.34 4.84 -0.14
CA LEU A 6 -8.55 5.05 -1.57
C LEU A 6 -7.49 4.24 -2.32
N GLN A 7 -7.94 3.38 -3.24
CA GLN A 7 -7.07 2.69 -4.18
C GLN A 7 -7.11 3.39 -5.53
N TRP A 8 -5.94 3.61 -6.13
CA TRP A 8 -5.86 4.21 -7.46
C TRP A 8 -4.66 3.64 -8.23
N ASN A 9 -4.86 3.26 -9.49
CA ASN A 9 -3.77 2.96 -10.42
C ASN A 9 -3.56 4.17 -11.35
N THR A 10 -2.36 4.73 -11.36
CA THR A 10 -2.01 5.91 -12.19
C THR A 10 -1.76 5.55 -13.66
N GLN A 11 -1.62 4.26 -14.00
CA GLN A 11 -1.25 3.74 -15.32
C GLN A 11 0.07 4.32 -15.85
N GLY A 12 0.93 4.85 -14.96
CA GLY A 12 2.14 5.58 -15.36
C GLY A 12 1.87 6.96 -15.95
N ILE A 13 0.63 7.46 -15.89
CA ILE A 13 0.25 8.80 -16.37
C ILE A 13 0.72 9.83 -15.35
N LYS A 14 1.61 10.73 -15.78
CA LYS A 14 2.28 11.72 -14.94
C LYS A 14 1.29 12.73 -14.36
N GLU A 15 0.30 13.14 -15.13
CA GLU A 15 -0.73 14.10 -14.75
C GLU A 15 -1.58 13.58 -13.57
N ASN A 16 -1.90 12.29 -13.56
CA ASN A 16 -2.62 11.66 -12.45
C ASN A 16 -1.79 11.67 -11.16
N LEU A 17 -0.47 11.51 -11.30
CA LEU A 17 0.45 11.59 -10.17
C LEU A 17 0.56 13.03 -9.66
N GLU A 18 0.63 14.03 -10.54
CA GLU A 18 0.73 15.44 -10.17
C GLU A 18 -0.49 15.92 -9.38
N VAL A 19 -1.71 15.55 -9.78
CA VAL A 19 -2.93 15.85 -9.01
C VAL A 19 -2.89 15.21 -7.61
N LEU A 20 -2.42 13.96 -7.52
CA LEU A 20 -2.24 13.29 -6.22
C LEU A 20 -1.14 13.96 -5.38
N LEU A 21 -0.09 14.48 -6.01
CA LEU A 21 1.03 15.16 -5.38
C LEU A 21 0.68 16.58 -4.92
N GLU A 22 -0.22 17.28 -5.60
CA GLU A 22 -0.73 18.59 -5.15
C GLU A 22 -1.49 18.45 -3.81
N GLU A 23 -2.27 17.38 -3.65
CA GLU A 23 -2.89 17.03 -2.36
C GLU A 23 -1.88 16.43 -1.35
N ALA A 24 -0.73 15.94 -1.81
CA ALA A 24 0.25 15.21 -0.99
C ALA A 24 0.89 16.04 0.12
N ASN A 25 0.73 17.37 0.15
CA ASN A 25 1.18 18.14 1.32
C ASN A 25 0.45 17.72 2.61
N ARG A 26 -0.71 17.06 2.49
CA ARG A 26 -1.46 16.49 3.64
C ARG A 26 -1.03 15.07 4.01
N TYR A 27 -0.07 14.49 3.29
CA TYR A 27 0.30 13.09 3.41
C TYR A 27 1.82 12.89 3.54
N HIS A 28 2.21 11.78 4.14
CA HIS A 28 3.52 11.17 4.03
C HIS A 28 3.48 10.20 2.84
N LEU A 29 4.44 10.31 1.94
CA LEU A 29 4.57 9.42 0.78
C LEU A 29 5.53 8.28 1.13
N VAL A 30 5.03 7.04 1.08
CA VAL A 30 5.80 5.81 1.26
C VAL A 30 6.03 5.20 -0.12
N HIS A 31 7.26 5.36 -0.62
CA HIS A 31 7.70 4.81 -1.91
C HIS A 31 9.23 4.71 -1.97
N ARG A 32 9.74 4.08 -3.03
CA ARG A 32 11.14 4.24 -3.44
C ARG A 32 11.22 4.79 -4.86
N PRO A 33 12.29 5.49 -5.24
CA PRO A 33 12.49 5.89 -6.63
C PRO A 33 12.39 4.68 -7.57
N GLY A 34 11.54 4.81 -8.60
CA GLY A 34 11.30 3.76 -9.59
C GLY A 34 10.36 2.62 -9.16
N SER A 35 9.75 2.66 -7.96
CA SER A 35 8.72 1.67 -7.60
C SER A 35 7.43 1.88 -8.38
N ARG A 36 6.67 0.80 -8.50
CA ARG A 36 5.34 0.74 -9.13
C ARG A 36 4.21 0.80 -8.11
N ALA A 37 4.55 0.72 -6.82
CA ALA A 37 3.63 0.88 -5.69
C ALA A 37 4.02 2.07 -4.81
N ALA A 38 3.01 2.70 -4.21
CA ALA A 38 3.15 3.79 -3.27
C ALA A 38 1.94 3.86 -2.33
N ILE A 39 2.15 4.34 -1.10
CA ILE A 39 1.08 4.63 -0.14
C ILE A 39 1.20 6.08 0.32
N PHE A 40 0.07 6.80 0.35
CA PHE A 40 -0.05 8.10 0.99
C PHE A 40 -0.70 7.94 2.37
N VAL A 41 0.05 8.23 3.43
CA VAL A 41 -0.44 8.19 4.82
C VAL A 41 -0.74 9.61 5.29
N GLY A 42 -1.96 9.90 5.74
CA GLY A 42 -2.30 11.27 6.17
C GLY A 42 -1.41 11.75 7.32
N LYS A 43 -0.90 12.98 7.26
CA LYS A 43 -0.07 13.60 8.32
C LYS A 43 -0.78 13.75 9.67
N ARG A 44 -2.10 13.48 9.72
CA ARG A 44 -2.87 13.36 10.97
C ARG A 44 -2.46 12.16 11.83
N PHE A 45 -1.77 11.17 11.24
CA PHE A 45 -1.22 10.02 11.95
C PHE A 45 0.22 10.32 12.33
N ASP A 46 0.54 10.19 13.62
CA ASP A 46 1.88 10.46 14.13
C ASP A 46 2.87 9.40 13.60
N LEU A 47 4.09 9.82 13.24
CA LEU A 47 5.13 8.93 12.71
C LEU A 47 5.54 7.83 13.70
N SER A 48 5.32 8.01 15.00
CA SER A 48 5.59 6.98 16.01
C SER A 48 4.52 5.88 16.05
N GLN A 49 3.40 6.05 15.35
CA GLN A 49 2.26 5.12 15.40
C GLN A 49 2.31 4.06 14.32
N TRP A 50 3.16 4.23 13.32
CA TRP A 50 3.25 3.35 12.17
C TRP A 50 4.67 3.24 11.66
N ASP A 51 4.92 2.16 10.94
CA ASP A 51 6.18 1.92 10.27
C ASP A 51 5.88 1.30 8.90
N TYR A 52 6.90 1.19 8.04
CA TYR A 52 6.71 0.85 6.64
C TYR A 52 7.87 0.08 6.04
N GLU A 53 7.58 -0.62 4.95
CA GLU A 53 8.59 -1.27 4.12
C GLU A 53 8.27 -1.05 2.64
N VAL A 54 9.31 -0.88 1.82
CA VAL A 54 9.19 -0.57 0.40
C VAL A 54 10.02 -1.54 -0.43
N ALA A 55 9.41 -2.03 -1.51
CA ALA A 55 10.05 -2.80 -2.57
C ALA A 55 9.70 -2.19 -3.93
N GLU A 56 10.14 -2.84 -5.01
CA GLU A 56 9.87 -2.37 -6.37
C GLU A 56 8.38 -2.43 -6.70
N ASP A 57 7.74 -3.56 -6.37
CA ASP A 57 6.36 -3.89 -6.76
C ASP A 57 5.35 -3.75 -5.64
N TRP A 58 5.80 -3.49 -4.43
CA TRP A 58 4.91 -3.35 -3.31
C TRP A 58 5.49 -2.41 -2.27
N CYS A 59 4.62 -1.84 -1.45
CA CYS A 59 4.99 -1.27 -0.17
C CYS A 59 3.91 -1.59 0.85
N ARG A 60 4.29 -1.58 2.11
CA ARG A 60 3.37 -1.82 3.22
C ARG A 60 3.56 -0.80 4.32
N VAL A 61 2.47 -0.50 4.99
CA VAL A 61 2.42 0.35 6.18
C VAL A 61 1.68 -0.42 7.26
N TRP A 62 2.20 -0.46 8.48
CA TRP A 62 1.50 -1.05 9.62
C TRP A 62 1.39 -0.07 10.78
N PHE A 63 0.18 0.05 11.32
CA PHE A 63 -0.14 0.81 12.52
C PHE A 63 -0.11 -0.11 13.72
N LEU A 64 0.59 0.29 14.78
CA LEU A 64 0.58 -0.44 16.04
C LEU A 64 -0.77 -0.24 16.74
N GLY A 65 -1.43 -1.34 17.12
CA GLY A 65 -2.64 -1.26 17.92
C GLY A 65 -2.29 -0.87 19.35
N GLN A 66 -2.90 0.20 19.88
CA GLN A 66 -2.63 0.63 21.26
C GLN A 66 -3.22 -0.33 22.30
N GLU A 67 -4.35 -1.00 21.98
CA GLU A 67 -5.07 -1.90 22.90
C GLU A 67 -5.60 -3.18 22.20
N GLY A 68 -5.06 -3.53 21.03
CA GLY A 68 -5.58 -4.63 20.21
C GLY A 68 -4.76 -4.92 18.95
N PRO A 69 -5.27 -5.75 18.03
CA PRO A 69 -4.59 -6.03 16.77
C PRO A 69 -4.38 -4.73 15.99
N GLY A 70 -3.17 -4.51 15.49
CA GLY A 70 -2.86 -3.38 14.61
C GLY A 70 -3.53 -3.51 13.25
N LEU A 71 -3.19 -2.60 12.34
CA LEU A 71 -3.64 -2.63 10.95
C LEU A 71 -2.44 -2.58 10.02
N GLU A 72 -2.36 -3.51 9.07
CA GLU A 72 -1.35 -3.54 8.03
C GLU A 72 -2.01 -3.38 6.67
N ILE A 73 -1.48 -2.46 5.86
CA ILE A 73 -2.00 -2.11 4.54
C ILE A 73 -0.88 -2.32 3.53
N TRP A 74 -1.17 -3.10 2.49
CA TRP A 74 -0.25 -3.36 1.39
C TRP A 74 -0.77 -2.68 0.12
N SER A 75 0.10 -1.95 -0.56
CA SER A 75 -0.08 -1.54 -1.96
C SER A 75 0.79 -2.45 -2.81
N ILE A 76 0.17 -3.18 -3.73
CA ILE A 76 0.83 -4.19 -4.56
C ILE A 76 0.53 -3.87 -6.02
N TYR A 77 1.56 -3.84 -6.84
CA TYR A 77 1.45 -3.90 -8.29
C TYR A 77 1.87 -5.28 -8.73
N ASN A 78 0.96 -6.03 -9.35
CA ASN A 78 1.26 -7.35 -9.88
C ASN A 78 1.65 -7.21 -11.35
N PRO A 79 2.95 -7.20 -11.69
CA PRO A 79 3.35 -7.03 -13.07
C PRO A 79 2.85 -8.22 -13.91
N PRO A 80 2.38 -8.01 -15.14
CA PRO A 80 1.88 -9.09 -15.99
C PRO A 80 2.88 -10.25 -16.21
N THR A 81 4.17 -9.98 -15.99
CA THR A 81 5.28 -10.92 -16.14
C THR A 81 5.52 -11.81 -14.92
N ASP A 82 5.09 -11.41 -13.72
CA ASP A 82 5.26 -12.20 -12.49
C ASP A 82 3.89 -12.61 -11.94
N LYS A 83 3.59 -13.91 -11.98
CA LYS A 83 2.34 -14.46 -11.46
C LYS A 83 2.49 -15.04 -10.04
N THR A 84 3.68 -14.93 -9.46
CA THR A 84 4.06 -15.55 -8.18
C THR A 84 4.28 -14.55 -7.06
N LEU A 85 4.33 -13.25 -7.37
CA LEU A 85 4.52 -12.19 -6.39
C LEU A 85 3.51 -12.30 -5.24
N LEU A 86 2.22 -12.29 -5.55
CA LEU A 86 1.17 -12.32 -4.53
C LEU A 86 1.26 -13.58 -3.65
N SER A 87 1.44 -14.76 -4.24
CA SER A 87 1.55 -16.00 -3.47
C SER A 87 2.79 -16.02 -2.58
N THR A 88 3.90 -15.44 -3.03
CA THR A 88 5.13 -15.28 -2.26
C THR A 88 4.92 -14.30 -1.10
N LEU A 89 4.29 -13.15 -1.33
CA LEU A 89 3.98 -12.16 -0.30
C LEU A 89 3.05 -12.74 0.77
N LEU A 90 2.00 -13.45 0.37
CA LEU A 90 1.06 -14.11 1.29
C LEU A 90 1.73 -15.16 2.19
N GLN A 91 2.81 -15.80 1.73
CA GLN A 91 3.59 -16.73 2.55
C GLN A 91 4.55 -16.02 3.51
N GLN A 92 4.99 -14.80 3.16
CA GLN A 92 5.91 -14.00 3.97
C GLN A 92 5.20 -13.19 5.04
N ILE A 93 3.93 -12.83 4.83
CA ILE A 93 3.11 -12.15 5.83
C ILE A 93 3.03 -13.06 7.06
N PRO A 94 3.67 -12.71 8.19
CA PRO A 94 3.55 -13.48 9.42
C PRO A 94 2.06 -13.61 9.75
N ARG A 95 1.63 -14.77 10.26
CA ARG A 95 0.23 -14.97 10.68
C ARG A 95 -0.24 -13.74 11.45
N PRO A 96 -1.26 -12.99 10.97
CA PRO A 96 -1.37 -11.63 11.41
C PRO A 96 -1.83 -11.57 12.86
N THR A 97 -1.02 -10.98 13.74
CA THR A 97 -1.55 -10.34 14.95
C THR A 97 -2.34 -9.08 14.60
N ASN A 98 -2.25 -8.60 13.36
CA ASN A 98 -2.89 -7.38 12.86
C ASN A 98 -3.98 -7.71 11.84
N GLN A 99 -4.96 -6.84 11.64
CA GLN A 99 -5.82 -6.94 10.44
C GLN A 99 -4.98 -6.56 9.22
N VAL A 100 -5.11 -7.31 8.12
CA VAL A 100 -4.37 -7.06 6.87
C VAL A 100 -5.32 -6.65 5.77
N ILE A 101 -5.02 -5.54 5.08
CA ILE A 101 -5.70 -5.07 3.88
C ILE A 101 -4.71 -5.14 2.71
N LEU A 102 -5.07 -5.91 1.68
CA LEU A 102 -4.32 -5.98 0.43
C LEU A 102 -5.00 -5.12 -0.61
N MET A 103 -4.26 -4.19 -1.20
CA MET A 103 -4.73 -3.30 -2.27
C MET A 103 -3.84 -3.51 -3.48
N GLU A 104 -4.42 -4.10 -4.52
CA GLU A 104 -3.63 -4.58 -5.65
C GLU A 104 -4.26 -4.22 -6.99
N ASP A 105 -3.42 -3.88 -7.96
CA ASP A 105 -3.77 -4.03 -9.37
C ASP A 105 -3.33 -5.41 -9.84
N PHE A 106 -4.29 -6.34 -9.85
CA PHE A 106 -4.03 -7.75 -10.10
C PHE A 106 -3.61 -8.05 -11.53
N ASN A 107 -3.98 -7.19 -12.50
CA ASN A 107 -3.90 -7.51 -13.93
C ASN A 107 -4.53 -8.89 -14.27
N LEU A 108 -5.51 -9.34 -13.47
CA LEU A 108 -6.25 -10.59 -13.64
C LEU A 108 -7.65 -10.30 -14.17
N GLN A 109 -8.12 -11.14 -15.08
CA GLN A 109 -9.52 -11.20 -15.46
C GLN A 109 -10.13 -12.43 -14.78
N HIS A 110 -11.07 -12.20 -13.88
CA HIS A 110 -11.87 -13.28 -13.31
C HIS A 110 -13.25 -13.26 -13.97
N PRO A 111 -13.70 -14.36 -14.59
CA PRO A 111 -14.94 -14.40 -15.39
C PRO A 111 -16.22 -14.64 -14.58
N LEU A 112 -16.14 -14.70 -13.23
CA LEU A 112 -17.33 -14.64 -12.37
C LEU A 112 -17.74 -13.20 -12.11
#